data_AF-A0A090LGM3-F1
#
_entry.id   AF-A0A090LGM3-F1
#
_cell.length_a   1.000
_cell.length_b   1.000
_cell.length_c   1.000
_cell.angle_alpha   90.00
_cell.angle_beta   90.00
_cell.angle_gamma   90.00
#
_symmetry.space_group_name_H-M   'P 1'
#
loop_
_entity.id
_entity.type
_entity.pdbx_description
1 polymer ?
#
loop_
_entity_poly.entity_id
_entity_poly.type
_entity_poly.pdbx_seq_one_letter_code
_entity_poly.pdbx_strand_id
1 'polypeptide(L)'
;MTQYHSRKLTTTENTVALLWVFAIEHWTKIILYGFIIFLLLRMTVHILNTYLNHFFKWILQIKKLLETTKEVLEKPYEEFLWNDYEFCKRYLDLYAKFRELRLAAKKSNSNALDVNAMEFIRFDDVKLCRRIKNNEENREKETCSEEEESEEDEEESE
;
A
#
# COMPACT_ATOMS: atom_id res chain seq x y z
N MET A 1 43.00 56.12 42.55
CA MET A 1 43.33 54.70 42.30
C MET A 1 42.12 53.87 42.69
N THR A 2 41.36 53.41 41.70
CA THR A 2 40.18 52.56 41.92
C THR A 2 40.62 51.18 42.37
N GLN A 3 40.22 50.76 43.58
CA GLN A 3 40.49 49.43 44.11
C GLN A 3 39.79 48.38 43.24
N TYR A 4 40.60 47.53 42.60
CA TYR A 4 40.11 46.41 41.83
C TYR A 4 39.73 45.28 42.81
N HIS A 5 38.44 45.10 43.08
CA HIS A 5 37.97 43.94 43.83
C HIS A 5 38.09 42.70 42.94
N SER A 6 38.88 41.71 43.36
CA SER A 6 38.85 40.39 42.75
C SER A 6 37.47 39.77 43.00
N ARG A 7 36.60 39.82 41.98
CA ARG A 7 35.38 39.02 41.97
C ARG A 7 35.81 37.57 42.12
N LYS A 8 35.46 36.93 43.23
CA LYS A 8 35.54 35.47 43.36
C LYS A 8 34.54 34.90 42.35
N LEU A 9 35.05 34.37 41.24
CA LEU A 9 34.23 33.75 40.22
C LEU A 9 33.40 32.64 40.88
N THR A 10 32.10 32.61 40.57
CA THR A 10 31.23 31.53 41.03
C THR A 10 31.68 30.21 40.42
N THR A 11 31.43 29.09 41.11
CA THR A 11 31.85 27.74 40.66
C THR A 11 31.42 27.43 39.23
N THR A 12 30.29 28.00 38.78
CA THR A 12 29.77 27.92 37.41
C THR A 12 30.61 28.66 36.36
N GLU A 13 31.24 29.78 36.70
CA GLU A 13 32.08 30.53 35.76
C GLU A 13 33.42 29.81 35.56
N ASN A 14 33.96 29.20 36.62
CA ASN A 14 35.17 28.38 36.53
C ASN A 14 34.93 27.10 35.72
N THR A 15 33.78 26.43 35.86
CA THR A 15 33.48 25.24 35.04
C THR A 15 33.32 25.58 33.57
N VAL A 16 32.70 26.72 33.24
CA VAL A 16 32.58 27.21 31.86
C VAL A 16 33.95 27.58 31.29
N ALA A 17 34.81 28.24 32.05
CA ALA A 17 36.17 28.56 31.62
C ALA A 17 36.99 27.29 31.35
N LEU A 18 36.91 26.28 32.21
CA LEU A 18 37.57 24.99 32.00
C LEU A 18 37.03 24.24 30.79
N LEU A 19 35.71 24.23 30.60
CA LEU A 19 35.07 23.66 29.41
C LEU A 19 35.51 24.37 28.13
N TRP A 20 35.68 25.69 28.18
CA TRP A 20 36.11 26.49 27.04
C TRP A 20 37.57 26.20 26.64
N VAL A 21 38.48 26.13 27.61
CA VAL A 21 39.88 25.76 27.38
C VAL A 21 39.97 24.34 26.83
N PHE A 22 39.24 23.40 27.44
CA PHE A 22 39.17 22.01 26.98
C PHE A 22 38.60 21.89 25.56
N ALA A 23 37.58 22.68 25.24
CA ALA A 23 36.98 22.72 23.91
C ALA A 23 37.96 23.23 22.86
N ILE A 24 38.76 24.25 23.16
CA ILE A 24 39.80 24.76 22.26
C ILE A 24 40.95 23.74 22.11
N GLU A 25 41.36 23.07 23.18
CA GLU A 25 42.46 22.12 23.14
C GLU A 25 42.11 20.84 22.35
N HIS A 26 40.84 20.44 22.36
CA HIS A 26 40.39 19.19 21.72
C HIS A 26 39.34 19.41 20.62
N TRP A 27 39.23 20.61 20.06
CA TRP A 27 38.22 20.98 19.08
C TRP A 27 38.16 20.02 17.88
N THR A 28 39.31 19.57 17.37
CA THR A 28 39.40 18.62 16.24
C THR A 28 38.80 17.26 16.58
N LYS A 29 39.06 16.75 17.80
CA LYS A 29 38.50 15.48 18.29
C LYS A 29 37.00 15.61 18.50
N ILE A 30 36.54 16.71 19.08
CA ILE A 30 35.11 16.99 19.31
C ILE A 30 34.35 17.02 17.97
N ILE A 31 34.89 17.71 16.96
CA ILE A 31 34.30 17.76 15.62
C ILE A 31 34.29 16.35 14.98
N LEU A 32 35.39 15.61 15.10
CA LEU A 32 35.50 14.26 14.53
C LEU A 32 34.51 13.29 15.18
N TYR A 33 34.40 13.27 16.51
CA TYR A 33 33.41 12.45 17.21
C TYR A 33 31.97 12.90 16.89
N GLY A 34 31.72 14.21 16.84
CA GLY A 34 30.43 14.76 16.42
C GLY A 34 30.03 14.30 15.02
N PHE A 35 30.97 14.30 14.07
CA PHE A 35 30.75 13.84 12.71
C PHE A 35 30.48 12.33 12.64
N ILE A 36 31.23 11.51 13.39
CA ILE A 36 31.00 10.06 13.48
C ILE A 36 29.61 9.78 14.07
N ILE A 37 29.25 10.44 15.17
CA ILE A 37 27.94 10.30 15.81
C ILE A 37 26.83 10.72 14.85
N PHE A 38 27.01 11.81 14.10
CA PHE A 38 26.06 12.26 13.09
C PHE A 38 25.85 11.22 11.99
N LEU A 39 26.93 10.62 11.47
CA LEU A 39 26.83 9.56 10.47
C LEU A 39 26.13 8.32 11.02
N LEU A 40 26.48 7.89 12.24
CA LEU A 40 25.81 6.75 12.89
C LEU A 40 24.32 7.02 13.07
N LEU A 41 23.93 8.20 13.55
CA LEU A 41 22.53 8.56 13.74
C LEU A 41 21.78 8.64 12.41
N ARG A 42 22.41 9.17 11.36
CA ARG A 42 21.82 9.20 10.02
C ARG A 42 21.61 7.78 9.47
N MET A 43 22.57 6.89 9.67
CA MET A 43 22.48 5.49 9.24
C MET A 43 21.42 4.73 10.02
N THR A 44 21.34 4.88 11.34
CA THR A 44 20.32 4.20 12.16
C THR A 44 18.92 4.66 11.80
N VAL A 45 18.69 5.96 11.58
CA VAL A 45 17.40 6.48 11.10
C VAL A 45 17.04 5.88 9.75
N HIS A 46 18.01 5.77 8.83
CA HIS A 46 17.75 5.19 7.51
C HIS A 46 17.39 3.70 7.57
N ILE A 47 18.12 2.92 8.37
CA ILE A 47 17.84 1.50 8.60
C ILE A 47 16.49 1.32 9.27
N LEU A 48 16.21 2.10 10.32
CA LEU A 48 14.96 2.02 11.07
C LEU A 48 13.76 2.33 10.18
N ASN A 49 13.85 3.37 9.33
CA ASN A 49 12.79 3.69 8.37
C ASN A 49 12.54 2.55 7.37
N THR A 50 13.62 1.90 6.90
CA THR A 50 13.51 0.74 5.98
C THR A 50 12.83 -0.44 6.67
N TYR A 51 13.24 -0.73 7.90
CA TYR A 51 12.67 -1.81 8.69
C TYR A 51 11.21 -1.55 9.05
N LEU A 52 10.88 -0.34 9.50
CA LEU A 52 9.51 0.10 9.77
C LEU A 52 8.64 -0.07 8.54
N ASN A 53 9.08 0.37 7.37
CA ASN A 53 8.29 0.23 6.14
C ASN A 53 8.07 -1.22 5.74
N HIS A 54 9.08 -2.08 5.86
CA HIS A 54 8.89 -3.52 5.61
C HIS A 54 7.93 -4.15 6.63
N PHE A 55 8.06 -3.79 7.90
CA PHE A 55 7.19 -4.25 8.98
C PHE A 55 5.75 -3.79 8.80
N PHE A 56 5.53 -2.52 8.40
CA PHE A 56 4.20 -2.00 8.09
C PHE A 56 3.56 -2.71 6.90
N LYS A 57 4.34 -2.98 5.83
CA LYS A 57 3.83 -3.75 4.69
C LYS A 57 3.44 -5.17 5.10
N TRP A 58 4.19 -5.77 6.02
CA TRP A 58 3.92 -7.12 6.54
C TRP A 58 2.71 -7.18 7.47
N ILE A 59 2.62 -6.29 8.47
CA ILE A 59 1.52 -6.29 9.46
C ILE A 59 0.16 -5.99 8.81
N LEU A 60 0.13 -5.09 7.83
CA LEU A 60 -1.09 -4.75 7.07
C LEU A 60 -1.51 -5.86 6.11
N GLN A 61 -0.69 -6.92 5.95
CA GLN A 61 -0.93 -8.02 5.02
C GLN A 61 -1.34 -7.51 3.62
N ILE A 62 -0.67 -6.46 3.13
CA ILE A 62 -1.05 -5.73 1.92
C ILE A 62 -1.21 -6.68 0.73
N LYS A 63 -0.37 -7.71 0.65
CA LYS A 63 -0.45 -8.76 -0.37
C LYS A 63 -1.78 -9.51 -0.33
N LYS A 64 -2.22 -9.95 0.84
CA LYS A 64 -3.50 -10.65 1.03
C LYS A 64 -4.67 -9.73 0.71
N LEU A 65 -4.60 -8.47 1.14
CA LEU A 65 -5.63 -7.47 0.84
C LEU A 65 -5.74 -7.18 -0.67
N LEU A 66 -4.62 -7.05 -1.38
CA LEU A 66 -4.60 -6.93 -2.83
C LEU A 66 -5.16 -8.17 -3.52
N GLU A 67 -4.85 -9.37 -3.00
CA GLU A 67 -5.35 -10.63 -3.56
C GLU A 67 -6.86 -10.78 -3.40
N THR A 68 -7.41 -10.55 -2.21
CA THR A 68 -8.86 -10.60 -1.99
C THR A 68 -9.60 -9.52 -2.77
N THR A 69 -9.05 -8.31 -2.82
CA THR A 69 -9.69 -7.21 -3.56
C THR A 69 -9.66 -7.49 -5.06
N LYS A 70 -8.56 -8.02 -5.60
CA LYS A 70 -8.48 -8.47 -6.99
C LYS A 70 -9.52 -9.55 -7.27
N GLU A 71 -9.62 -10.56 -6.41
CA GLU A 71 -10.62 -11.63 -6.56
C GLU A 71 -12.05 -11.07 -6.61
N VAL A 72 -12.39 -10.12 -5.73
CA VAL A 72 -13.69 -9.43 -5.73
C VAL A 72 -13.91 -8.65 -7.02
N LEU A 73 -12.91 -7.92 -7.52
CA LEU A 73 -13.02 -7.17 -8.78
C LEU A 73 -13.19 -8.09 -10.00
N GLU A 74 -12.58 -9.28 -9.98
CA GLU A 74 -12.65 -10.28 -11.04
C GLU A 74 -13.87 -11.20 -10.92
N LYS A 75 -14.72 -11.03 -9.89
CA LYS A 75 -15.97 -11.80 -9.81
C LYS A 75 -16.89 -11.46 -10.97
N PRO A 76 -17.49 -12.47 -11.61
CA PRO A 76 -18.45 -12.23 -12.66
C PRO A 76 -19.80 -11.86 -12.02
N TYR A 77 -20.09 -10.56 -11.95
CA TYR A 77 -21.35 -10.04 -11.43
C TYR A 77 -22.46 -10.11 -12.48
N GLU A 78 -23.69 -10.40 -12.03
CA GLU A 78 -24.90 -10.49 -12.86
C GLU A 78 -25.26 -9.14 -13.50
N GLU A 79 -25.90 -9.16 -14.68
CA GLU A 79 -26.17 -7.94 -15.46
C GLU A 79 -27.05 -6.92 -14.71
N PHE A 80 -27.97 -7.38 -13.86
CA PHE A 80 -28.86 -6.47 -13.12
C PHE A 80 -28.14 -5.62 -12.08
N LEU A 81 -27.01 -6.09 -11.52
CA LEU A 81 -26.20 -5.31 -10.58
C LEU A 81 -25.52 -4.12 -11.27
N TRP A 82 -25.19 -4.24 -12.56
CA TRP A 82 -24.61 -3.15 -13.34
C TRP A 82 -25.62 -2.05 -13.70
N ASN A 83 -26.91 -2.34 -13.62
CA ASN A 83 -27.95 -1.34 -13.80
C ASN A 83 -28.24 -0.55 -12.51
N ASP A 84 -27.78 -1.05 -11.36
CA ASP A 84 -27.85 -0.32 -10.10
C ASP A 84 -26.72 0.72 -10.01
N TYR A 85 -27.11 1.98 -9.91
CA TYR A 85 -26.19 3.11 -9.77
C TYR A 85 -25.35 3.01 -8.49
N GLU A 86 -25.94 2.56 -7.38
CA GLU A 86 -25.21 2.49 -6.11
C GLU A 86 -24.11 1.42 -6.17
N PHE A 87 -24.42 0.26 -6.73
CA PHE A 87 -23.44 -0.80 -6.98
C PHE A 87 -22.28 -0.31 -7.85
N CYS A 88 -22.59 0.29 -9.01
CA CYS A 88 -21.56 0.81 -9.93
C CYS A 88 -20.64 1.84 -9.26
N LYS A 89 -21.22 2.76 -8.47
CA LYS A 89 -20.46 3.77 -7.74
C LYS A 89 -19.51 3.13 -6.71
N ARG A 90 -19.99 2.14 -5.94
CA ARG A 90 -19.18 1.42 -4.94
C ARG A 90 -18.09 0.58 -5.61
N TYR A 91 -18.39 -0.06 -6.73
CA TYR A 91 -17.42 -0.84 -7.50
C TYR A 91 -16.28 0.04 -8.03
N LEU A 92 -16.61 1.22 -8.58
CA LEU A 92 -15.60 2.19 -9.04
C LEU A 92 -14.74 2.74 -7.90
N ASP A 93 -15.35 3.04 -6.74
CA ASP A 93 -14.61 3.47 -5.55
C ASP A 93 -13.66 2.38 -5.05
N LEU A 94 -14.12 1.12 -5.02
CA LEU A 94 -13.28 -0.03 -4.69
C LEU A 94 -12.10 -0.16 -5.67
N TYR A 95 -12.35 0.02 -6.97
CA TYR A 95 -11.30 0.00 -8.00
C TYR A 95 -10.29 1.14 -7.81
N ALA A 96 -10.75 2.36 -7.49
CA ALA A 96 -9.89 3.49 -7.21
C ALA A 96 -9.00 3.23 -5.97
N LYS A 97 -9.59 2.69 -4.90
CA LYS A 97 -8.86 2.33 -3.68
C LYS A 97 -7.86 1.20 -3.91
N PHE A 98 -8.23 0.20 -4.71
CA PHE A 98 -7.31 -0.86 -5.12
C PHE A 98 -6.10 -0.29 -5.88
N ARG A 99 -6.31 0.68 -6.76
CA ARG A 99 -5.22 1.36 -7.48
C ARG A 99 -4.32 2.16 -6.54
N GLU A 100 -4.88 2.91 -5.60
CA GLU A 100 -4.12 3.64 -4.58
C GLU A 100 -3.27 2.68 -3.73
N LEU A 101 -3.87 1.58 -3.25
CA LEU A 101 -3.21 0.56 -2.45
C LEU A 101 -2.04 -0.08 -3.21
N ARG A 102 -2.22 -0.37 -4.50
CA ARG A 102 -1.16 -0.91 -5.37
C ARG A 102 0.00 0.06 -5.56
N LEU A 103 -0.29 1.35 -5.79
CA LEU A 103 0.74 2.38 -5.91
C LEU A 103 1.51 2.57 -4.60
N ALA A 104 0.81 2.57 -3.47
CA ALA A 104 1.41 2.64 -2.16
C ALA A 104 2.28 1.40 -1.86
N ALA A 105 1.84 0.21 -2.25
CA ALA A 105 2.59 -1.03 -2.07
C ALA A 105 3.92 -1.03 -2.85
N LYS A 106 3.91 -0.50 -4.09
CA LYS A 106 5.08 -0.35 -4.96
C LYS A 106 6.01 0.81 -4.57
N LYS A 107 5.57 1.71 -3.69
CA LYS A 107 6.38 2.84 -3.27
C LYS A 107 7.54 2.36 -2.39
N SER A 108 8.76 2.76 -2.76
CA SER A 108 9.98 2.49 -2.00
C SER A 108 10.22 3.57 -0.94
N ASN A 109 11.17 3.28 -0.05
CA ASN A 109 11.60 4.14 1.05
C ASN A 109 12.15 5.51 0.58
N SER A 110 12.60 5.58 -0.67
CA SER A 110 13.06 6.80 -1.35
C SER A 110 11.94 7.63 -1.98
N ASN A 111 10.66 7.32 -1.69
CA ASN A 111 9.48 7.85 -2.37
C ASN A 111 9.41 7.57 -3.89
N ALA A 112 10.38 6.85 -4.45
CA ALA A 112 10.34 6.40 -5.83
C ALA A 112 9.41 5.20 -5.98
N LEU A 113 8.69 5.13 -7.11
CA LEU A 113 7.89 3.97 -7.47
C LEU A 113 8.84 2.86 -7.94
N ASP A 114 8.85 1.73 -7.25
CA ASP A 114 9.58 0.55 -7.70
C ASP A 114 8.75 -0.18 -8.77
N VAL A 115 9.07 0.11 -10.03
CA VAL A 115 8.42 -0.49 -11.20
C VAL A 115 8.72 -1.99 -11.29
N ASN A 116 9.84 -2.44 -10.69
CA ASN A 116 10.33 -3.82 -10.74
C ASN A 116 9.98 -4.63 -9.49
N ALA A 117 9.07 -4.16 -8.64
CA ALA A 117 8.60 -4.90 -7.48
C ALA A 117 7.83 -6.16 -7.93
N MET A 118 8.57 -7.24 -8.25
CA MET A 118 8.10 -8.48 -8.87
C MET A 118 6.89 -9.09 -8.15
N GLU A 119 6.84 -8.94 -6.83
CA GLU A 119 5.76 -9.42 -5.98
C GLU A 119 4.40 -8.77 -6.29
N PHE A 120 4.40 -7.52 -6.80
CA PHE A 120 3.19 -6.74 -7.05
C PHE A 120 2.86 -6.52 -8.52
N ILE A 121 3.71 -6.97 -9.46
CA ILE A 121 3.46 -6.88 -10.91
C ILE A 121 2.17 -7.63 -11.29
N ARG A 122 1.90 -8.78 -10.64
CA ARG A 122 0.68 -9.59 -10.85
C ARG A 122 -0.65 -8.86 -10.59
N PHE A 123 -0.62 -7.70 -9.95
CA PHE A 123 -1.79 -6.87 -9.68
C PHE A 123 -1.96 -5.73 -10.68
N ASP A 124 -1.03 -5.57 -11.64
CA ASP A 124 -1.19 -4.61 -12.75
C ASP A 124 -2.23 -5.11 -13.76
N ASP A 125 -2.27 -6.42 -13.99
CA ASP A 125 -3.23 -7.08 -14.87
C ASP A 125 -4.47 -7.52 -14.06
N VAL A 126 -5.39 -6.59 -13.84
CA VAL A 126 -6.75 -6.95 -13.39
C VAL A 126 -7.59 -7.22 -14.63
N LYS A 127 -8.01 -8.49 -14.80
CA LYS A 127 -8.94 -8.83 -15.88
C LYS A 127 -10.33 -8.43 -15.39
N LEU A 128 -10.81 -7.26 -15.83
CA LEU A 128 -12.22 -6.92 -15.66
C LEU A 128 -13.05 -8.01 -16.33
N CYS A 129 -13.60 -8.93 -15.53
CA CYS A 129 -14.33 -10.08 -16.06
C CYS A 129 -15.53 -9.56 -16.85
N ARG A 130 -15.53 -9.92 -18.13
CA ARG A 130 -16.54 -9.51 -19.10
C ARG A 130 -17.79 -10.33 -18.82
N ARG A 131 -18.86 -9.64 -18.43
CA ARG A 131 -20.29 -9.95 -18.62
C ARG A 131 -20.62 -11.45 -18.75
N ILE A 132 -21.24 -12.04 -17.74
CA ILE A 132 -22.07 -13.24 -17.96
C ILE A 132 -23.28 -12.75 -18.76
N LYS A 133 -23.29 -12.96 -20.08
CA LYS A 133 -24.57 -12.98 -20.81
C LYS A 133 -25.26 -14.25 -20.35
N ASN A 134 -26.35 -14.12 -19.59
CA ASN A 134 -27.19 -15.27 -19.29
C ASN A 134 -27.64 -15.86 -20.64
N ASN A 135 -27.05 -16.99 -21.02
CA ASN A 135 -27.40 -17.73 -22.22
C ASN A 135 -28.65 -18.59 -21.97
N GLU A 136 -29.59 -18.06 -21.17
CA GLU A 136 -30.85 -18.74 -20.80
C GLU A 136 -31.95 -18.47 -21.84
N GLU A 137 -31.89 -17.35 -22.59
CA GLU A 137 -32.86 -17.06 -23.66
C GLU A 137 -32.77 -18.03 -24.87
N ASN A 138 -31.68 -18.79 -25.02
CA ASN A 138 -31.55 -19.79 -26.08
C ASN A 138 -31.94 -21.20 -25.65
N ARG A 139 -32.02 -21.50 -24.35
CA ARG A 139 -32.47 -22.82 -23.89
C ARG A 139 -33.99 -22.92 -23.83
N GLU A 140 -34.69 -21.86 -23.43
CA GLU A 140 -36.16 -21.88 -23.38
C GLU A 140 -36.80 -21.90 -24.78
N LYS A 141 -36.09 -21.48 -25.84
CA LYS A 141 -36.58 -21.58 -27.21
C LYS A 141 -36.36 -22.94 -27.87
N GLU A 142 -35.39 -23.73 -27.41
CA GLU A 142 -35.19 -25.10 -27.90
C GLU A 142 -36.12 -26.09 -27.18
N THR A 143 -36.38 -25.93 -25.86
CA THR A 143 -37.33 -26.81 -25.15
C THR A 143 -38.79 -26.55 -25.47
N CYS A 144 -39.18 -25.34 -25.91
CA CYS A 144 -40.58 -25.07 -26.25
C CYS A 144 -40.92 -25.38 -27.72
N SER A 145 -39.93 -25.64 -28.57
CA SER A 145 -40.15 -26.05 -29.98
C SER A 145 -40.01 -27.55 -30.22
N GLU A 146 -39.45 -28.30 -29.27
CA GLU A 146 -39.29 -29.77 -29.39
C GLU A 146 -40.45 -30.57 -28.77
N GLU A 147 -41.35 -29.94 -28.00
CA GLU A 147 -42.49 -30.61 -27.34
C GLU A 147 -43.82 -30.56 -28.15
N GLU A 148 -43.88 -29.90 -29.32
CA GLU A 148 -45.12 -29.80 -30.13
C GLU A 148 -45.16 -30.74 -31.37
N GLU A 149 -44.19 -31.64 -31.58
CA GLU A 149 -44.14 -32.48 -32.81
C GLU A 149 -44.23 -34.00 -32.58
N SER A 150 -44.74 -34.46 -31.42
CA SER A 150 -44.92 -35.90 -31.18
C SER A 150 -46.14 -36.26 -30.33
N GLU A 151 -47.35 -35.88 -30.71
CA GLU A 151 -48.59 -36.44 -30.16
C GLU A 151 -49.80 -36.12 -31.06
N GLU A 152 -49.90 -36.81 -32.20
CA GLU A 152 -51.08 -37.00 -33.08
C GLU A 152 -50.58 -37.99 -34.17
N ASP A 153 -50.87 -39.30 -34.14
CA ASP A 153 -52.19 -39.89 -34.36
C ASP A 153 -52.34 -41.25 -33.64
N GLU A 154 -53.40 -41.36 -32.84
CA GLU A 154 -53.99 -42.61 -32.36
C GLU A 154 -54.75 -43.32 -33.50
N GLU A 155 -54.63 -44.65 -33.51
CA GLU A 155 -55.70 -45.64 -33.72
C GLU A 155 -56.88 -45.29 -34.63
N GLU A 156 -57.01 -46.02 -35.75
CA GLU A 156 -58.34 -46.38 -36.28
C GLU A 156 -58.43 -47.89 -36.55
N SER A 157 -59.46 -48.45 -35.93
CA SER A 157 -59.90 -49.84 -35.85
C SER A 157 -60.60 -50.36 -37.12
N GLU A 158 -60.34 -51.61 -37.50
CA GLU A 158 -61.33 -52.71 -37.72
C GLU A 158 -60.68 -53.93 -38.42
#